data_AF-A0A8K0GMT9-F1
#
_entry.id   AF-A0A8K0GMT9-F1
#
_cell.length_a   1.000
_cell.length_b   1.000
_cell.length_c   1.000
_cell.angle_alpha   90.00
_cell.angle_beta   90.00
_cell.angle_gamma   90.00
#
_symmetry.space_group_name_H-M   'P 1'
#
loop_
_entity.id
_entity.type
_entity.pdbx_description
1 polymer ?
#
loop_
_entity_poly.entity_id
_entity_poly.type
_entity_poly.pdbx_seq_one_letter_code
_entity_poly.pdbx_strand_id
1 'polypeptide(L)'
;MAMQSFHFVQQQMETYFDTITVEKKNFMPWSRRLHLALLAYRELLLTLTAMDKSPDGTVRDSSKVMKSNIFYVVEYRELLVSLLITFDELKMSMSYLNDLLETQHIFVRMFQAFCEKHGDVVVQKKSKARRKTKKKKASAVETAVADVPTEMNLDALWDEAAPQLSAVLQNPSHITTDVVPFDAASDLSDEEQKLALSKL
;
A
#
# COMPACT_ATOMS: atom_id res chain seq x y z
N MET A 1 -2.16 17.77 -4.67
CA MET A 1 -2.04 17.71 -6.14
C MET A 1 -0.77 16.97 -6.58
N ALA A 2 0.42 17.33 -6.06
CA ALA A 2 1.66 16.71 -6.52
C ALA A 2 1.81 15.21 -6.17
N MET A 3 1.35 14.77 -4.98
CA MET A 3 1.42 13.36 -4.59
C MET A 3 0.51 12.47 -5.46
N GLN A 4 -0.65 12.99 -5.85
CA GLN A 4 -1.57 12.30 -6.77
C GLN A 4 -0.91 12.04 -8.13
N SER A 5 -0.10 12.97 -8.63
CA SER A 5 0.66 12.79 -9.88
C SER A 5 1.70 11.68 -9.76
N PHE A 6 2.43 11.61 -8.64
CA PHE A 6 3.38 10.51 -8.39
C PHE A 6 2.68 9.15 -8.36
N HIS A 7 1.57 9.05 -7.63
CA HIS A 7 0.80 7.81 -7.56
C HIS A 7 0.23 7.41 -8.92
N PHE A 8 -0.34 8.37 -9.66
CA PHE A 8 -0.86 8.11 -11.00
C PHE A 8 0.23 7.56 -11.94
N VAL A 9 1.40 8.19 -12.00
CA VAL A 9 2.49 7.73 -12.89
C VAL A 9 2.98 6.35 -12.47
N GLN A 10 3.16 6.09 -11.17
CA GLN A 10 3.57 4.79 -10.66
C GLN A 10 2.54 3.69 -11.01
N GLN A 11 1.25 3.95 -10.79
CA GLN A 11 0.19 3.00 -11.15
C GLN A 11 0.14 2.72 -12.65
N GLN A 12 0.39 3.74 -13.49
CA GLN A 12 0.48 3.54 -14.93
C GLN A 12 1.68 2.68 -15.31
N MET A 13 2.84 2.88 -14.68
CA MET A 13 4.02 2.04 -14.90
C MET A 13 3.74 0.57 -14.57
N GLU A 14 3.11 0.29 -13.43
CA GLU A 14 2.72 -1.08 -13.05
C GLU A 14 1.73 -1.67 -14.06
N THR A 15 0.68 -0.92 -14.41
CA THR A 15 -0.33 -1.36 -15.38
C THR A 15 0.29 -1.72 -16.73
N TYR A 16 1.21 -0.88 -17.24
CA TYR A 16 1.88 -1.12 -18.50
C TYR A 16 2.82 -2.33 -18.42
N PHE A 17 3.55 -2.48 -17.31
CA PHE A 17 4.43 -3.60 -17.08
C PHE A 17 3.68 -4.94 -16.99
N ASP A 18 2.57 -4.97 -16.25
CA ASP A 18 1.70 -6.14 -16.15
C ASP A 18 1.14 -6.50 -17.53
N THR A 19 0.73 -5.50 -18.31
CA THR A 19 0.22 -5.72 -19.67
C THR A 19 1.29 -6.30 -20.59
N ILE A 20 2.55 -5.82 -20.53
CA ILE A 20 3.70 -6.39 -21.27
C ILE A 20 3.98 -7.85 -20.86
N THR A 21 3.71 -8.18 -19.60
CA THR A 21 3.94 -9.52 -19.07
C THR A 21 2.86 -10.50 -19.53
N VAL A 22 1.60 -10.05 -19.57
CA VAL A 22 0.44 -10.86 -20.00
C VAL A 22 0.37 -10.99 -21.53
N GLU A 23 0.61 -9.91 -22.26
CA GLU A 23 0.43 -9.85 -23.71
C GLU A 23 1.62 -10.45 -24.46
N LYS A 24 1.41 -11.58 -25.15
CA LYS A 24 2.51 -12.29 -25.84
C LYS A 24 2.82 -11.75 -27.24
N LYS A 25 1.86 -11.10 -27.91
CA LYS A 25 1.96 -10.78 -29.35
C LYS A 25 2.08 -9.28 -29.65
N ASN A 26 1.41 -8.43 -28.87
CA ASN A 26 1.32 -6.99 -29.13
C ASN A 26 1.85 -6.14 -27.96
N PHE A 27 3.00 -6.51 -27.39
CA PHE A 27 3.57 -5.77 -26.25
C PHE A 27 4.26 -4.44 -26.65
N MET A 28 4.66 -4.27 -27.92
CA MET A 28 5.46 -3.12 -28.38
C MET A 28 4.87 -1.74 -28.02
N PRO A 29 3.56 -1.47 -28.18
CA PRO A 29 2.97 -0.19 -27.76
C PRO A 29 3.05 0.03 -26.25
N TRP A 30 2.91 -1.04 -25.48
CA TRP A 30 2.98 -0.99 -24.02
C TRP A 30 4.40 -0.79 -23.53
N SER A 31 5.40 -1.39 -24.17
CA SER A 31 6.82 -1.12 -23.89
C SER A 31 7.14 0.36 -24.09
N ARG A 32 6.65 0.96 -25.18
CA ARG A 32 6.83 2.40 -25.42
C ARG A 32 6.11 3.26 -24.36
N ARG A 33 4.91 2.88 -23.96
CA ARG A 33 4.15 3.58 -22.89
C ARG A 33 4.87 3.47 -21.54
N LEU A 34 5.37 2.29 -21.19
CA LEU A 34 6.16 2.06 -19.98
C LEU A 34 7.42 2.93 -19.99
N HIS A 35 8.14 3.01 -21.10
CA HIS A 35 9.33 3.86 -21.21
C HIS A 35 8.98 5.35 -21.03
N LEU A 36 7.91 5.84 -21.64
CA LEU A 36 7.45 7.22 -21.44
C LEU A 36 7.02 7.48 -20.00
N ALA A 37 6.34 6.53 -19.35
CA ALA A 37 5.94 6.65 -17.96
C ALA A 37 7.15 6.67 -17.02
N LEU A 38 8.16 5.85 -17.29
CA LEU A 38 9.44 5.86 -16.58
C LEU A 38 10.13 7.23 -16.69
N LEU A 39 10.20 7.81 -17.90
CA LEU A 39 10.76 9.15 -18.10
C LEU A 39 9.99 10.21 -17.32
N ALA A 40 8.66 10.15 -17.32
CA ALA A 40 7.84 11.04 -16.50
C ALA A 40 8.13 10.88 -14.99
N TYR A 41 8.27 9.64 -14.51
CA TYR A 41 8.64 9.36 -13.13
C TYR A 41 10.03 9.91 -12.79
N ARG A 42 11.00 9.79 -13.69
CA ARG A 42 12.34 10.39 -13.55
C ARG A 42 12.25 11.91 -13.37
N GLU A 43 11.50 12.59 -14.24
CA GLU A 43 11.32 14.05 -14.14
C GLU A 43 10.61 14.46 -12.84
N LEU A 44 9.67 13.66 -12.35
CA LEU A 44 9.05 13.88 -11.03
C LEU A 44 10.08 13.79 -9.89
N LEU A 45 10.97 12.79 -9.90
CA LEU A 45 12.05 12.66 -8.91
C LEU A 45 13.06 13.82 -8.99
N LEU A 46 13.43 14.24 -10.19
CA LEU A 46 14.31 15.40 -10.41
C LEU A 46 13.66 16.70 -9.91
N THR A 47 12.36 16.88 -10.16
CA THR A 47 11.58 18.00 -9.63
C THR A 47 11.62 18.02 -8.11
N LEU A 48 11.44 16.86 -7.47
CA LEU A 48 11.49 16.74 -6.02
C LEU A 48 12.90 17.09 -5.46
N THR A 49 13.96 16.73 -6.18
CA THR A 49 15.32 17.13 -5.84
C THR A 49 15.55 18.65 -6.02
N ALA A 50 14.94 19.26 -7.04
CA ALA A 50 15.00 20.70 -7.25
C ALA A 50 14.22 21.47 -6.16
N MET A 51 13.07 20.94 -5.71
CA MET A 51 12.25 21.52 -4.64
C MET A 51 13.03 21.69 -3.33
N ASP A 52 13.98 20.80 -3.02
CA ASP A 52 14.82 20.94 -1.82
C ASP A 52 15.67 22.21 -1.81
N LYS A 53 16.04 22.68 -3.01
CA LYS A 53 16.91 23.84 -3.23
C LYS A 53 16.11 25.13 -3.41
N SER A 54 14.78 25.05 -3.36
CA SER A 54 13.91 26.21 -3.51
C SER A 54 14.17 27.23 -2.40
N PRO A 55 14.16 28.55 -2.70
CA PRO A 55 14.23 29.58 -1.67
C PRO A 55 12.99 29.57 -0.76
N ASP A 56 11.84 29.14 -1.28
CA ASP A 56 10.58 29.06 -0.55
C ASP A 56 10.55 27.87 0.42
N GLY A 57 10.35 28.17 1.71
CA GLY A 57 10.24 27.15 2.76
C GLY A 57 9.06 26.21 2.58
N THR A 58 7.92 26.70 2.07
CA THR A 58 6.70 25.90 1.91
C THR A 58 6.89 24.79 0.85
N VAL A 59 7.64 25.10 -0.21
CA VAL A 59 8.03 24.15 -1.26
C VAL A 59 8.97 23.09 -0.70
N ARG A 60 9.94 23.48 0.14
CA ARG A 60 10.85 22.53 0.80
C ARG A 60 10.11 21.60 1.76
N ASP A 61 9.16 22.12 2.52
CA ASP A 61 8.37 21.30 3.45
C ASP A 61 7.45 20.32 2.70
N SER A 62 6.86 20.77 1.58
CA SER A 62 6.13 19.89 0.67
C SER A 62 7.03 18.77 0.11
N SER A 63 8.28 19.07 -0.26
CA SER A 63 9.26 18.08 -0.70
C SER A 63 9.51 17.00 0.37
N LYS A 64 9.70 17.42 1.64
CA LYS A 64 9.92 16.48 2.76
C LYS A 64 8.75 15.51 2.92
N VAL A 65 7.51 16.00 2.87
CA VAL A 65 6.31 15.16 2.99
C VAL A 65 6.23 14.16 1.84
N MET A 66 6.47 14.61 0.60
CA MET A 66 6.44 13.74 -0.57
C MET A 66 7.53 12.65 -0.51
N LYS A 67 8.76 13.01 -0.10
CA LYS A 67 9.84 12.04 0.09
C LYS A 67 9.54 11.01 1.16
N SER A 68 8.94 11.43 2.28
CA SER A 68 8.51 10.51 3.32
C SER A 68 7.55 9.46 2.74
N ASN A 69 6.54 9.89 1.99
CA ASN A 69 5.63 8.95 1.34
C ASN A 69 6.37 8.01 0.37
N ILE A 70 7.22 8.54 -0.51
CA ILE A 70 7.96 7.74 -1.51
C ILE A 70 8.89 6.71 -0.84
N PHE A 71 9.56 7.07 0.25
CA PHE A 71 10.53 6.18 0.89
C PHE A 71 9.92 5.23 1.92
N TYR A 72 8.73 5.50 2.46
CA TYR A 72 8.06 4.62 3.41
C TYR A 72 7.00 3.70 2.79
N VAL A 73 6.43 4.06 1.65
CA VAL A 73 5.48 3.20 0.91
C VAL A 73 6.26 2.20 0.04
N VAL A 74 5.92 0.91 0.14
CA VAL A 74 6.69 -0.21 -0.43
C VAL A 74 6.65 -0.17 -1.95
N GLU A 75 5.49 0.16 -2.50
CA GLU A 75 5.15 0.19 -3.92
C GLU A 75 6.13 1.10 -4.67
N TYR A 76 6.42 2.29 -4.13
CA TYR A 76 7.41 3.19 -4.73
C TYR A 76 8.84 2.68 -4.58
N ARG A 77 9.19 2.07 -3.44
CA ARG A 77 10.56 1.56 -3.20
C ARG A 77 10.91 0.39 -4.10
N GLU A 78 9.96 -0.51 -4.35
CA GLU A 78 10.21 -1.75 -5.07
C GLU A 78 10.02 -1.60 -6.58
N LEU A 79 9.28 -0.60 -7.05
CA LEU A 79 8.96 -0.39 -8.47
C LEU A 79 10.19 -0.47 -9.40
N LEU A 80 11.17 0.42 -9.21
CA LEU A 80 12.33 0.54 -10.11
C LEU A 80 13.23 -0.70 -10.06
N VAL A 81 13.41 -1.28 -8.87
CA VAL A 81 14.19 -2.51 -8.67
C VAL A 81 13.49 -3.71 -9.31
N SER A 82 12.17 -3.80 -9.17
CA SER A 82 11.37 -4.83 -9.83
C SER A 82 11.54 -4.75 -11.34
N LEU A 83 11.37 -3.56 -11.93
CA LEU A 83 11.55 -3.33 -13.37
C LEU A 83 12.95 -3.71 -13.87
N LEU A 84 13.99 -3.47 -13.06
CA LEU A 84 15.38 -3.86 -13.39
C LEU A 84 15.57 -5.39 -13.39
N ILE A 85 15.04 -6.07 -12.37
CA ILE A 85 15.17 -7.53 -12.24
C ILE A 85 14.40 -8.24 -13.36
N THR A 86 13.27 -7.68 -13.77
CA THR A 86 12.40 -8.25 -14.81
C THR A 86 12.67 -7.70 -16.22
N PHE A 87 13.81 -7.05 -16.43
CA PHE A 87 14.17 -6.55 -17.75
C PHE A 87 14.31 -7.69 -18.76
N ASP A 88 13.73 -7.51 -19.94
CA ASP A 88 13.75 -8.49 -21.04
C ASP A 88 14.10 -7.75 -22.34
N GLU A 89 15.26 -8.08 -22.91
CA GLU A 89 15.80 -7.48 -24.13
C GLU A 89 14.89 -7.66 -25.36
N LEU A 90 14.02 -8.69 -25.36
CA LEU A 90 13.05 -8.90 -26.44
C LEU A 90 11.86 -7.96 -26.35
N LYS A 91 11.53 -7.51 -25.14
CA LYS A 91 10.36 -6.68 -24.86
C LYS A 91 10.69 -5.21 -24.68
N MET A 92 11.90 -4.89 -24.22
CA MET A 92 12.31 -3.57 -23.80
C MET A 92 13.63 -3.19 -24.48
N SER A 93 13.76 -1.93 -24.88
CA SER A 93 14.96 -1.45 -25.58
C SER A 93 16.14 -1.19 -24.63
N MET A 94 17.35 -1.16 -25.18
CA MET A 94 18.54 -0.72 -24.43
C MET A 94 18.44 0.74 -23.94
N SER A 95 17.77 1.61 -24.70
CA SER A 95 17.51 2.98 -24.26
C SER A 95 16.64 3.02 -23.00
N TYR A 96 15.60 2.18 -22.94
CA TYR A 96 14.79 2.03 -21.74
C TYR A 96 15.64 1.57 -20.54
N LEU A 97 16.52 0.58 -20.73
CA LEU A 97 17.41 0.11 -19.66
C LEU A 97 18.33 1.22 -19.14
N ASN A 98 18.93 2.01 -20.04
CA ASN A 98 19.79 3.12 -19.65
C ASN A 98 19.03 4.17 -18.82
N ASP A 99 17.84 4.56 -19.28
CA ASP A 99 16.99 5.52 -18.56
C ASP A 99 16.50 4.94 -17.22
N LEU A 100 16.23 3.63 -17.16
CA LEU A 100 15.83 2.95 -15.92
C LEU A 100 16.97 2.94 -14.89
N LEU A 101 18.20 2.63 -15.33
CA LEU A 101 19.38 2.67 -14.47
C LEU A 101 19.67 4.10 -13.97
N GLU A 102 19.53 5.11 -14.83
CA GLU A 102 19.68 6.51 -14.43
C GLU A 102 18.61 6.90 -13.39
N THR A 103 17.36 6.49 -13.62
CA THR A 103 16.24 6.77 -12.71
C THR A 103 16.45 6.08 -11.35
N GLN A 104 16.92 4.82 -11.35
CA GLN A 104 17.29 4.11 -10.14
C GLN A 104 18.44 4.79 -9.39
N HIS A 105 19.44 5.28 -10.13
CA HIS A 105 20.54 6.04 -9.53
C HIS A 105 20.04 7.31 -8.84
N ILE A 106 19.17 8.08 -9.50
CA ILE A 106 18.55 9.27 -8.90
C ILE A 106 17.79 8.90 -7.62
N PHE A 107 16.96 7.85 -7.67
CA PHE A 107 16.21 7.37 -6.51
C PHE A 107 17.13 7.02 -5.33
N VAL A 108 18.16 6.21 -5.55
CA VAL A 108 19.11 5.80 -4.50
C VAL A 108 19.86 7.00 -3.94
N ARG A 109 20.28 7.94 -4.79
CA ARG A 109 20.94 9.18 -4.32
C ARG A 109 20.03 10.03 -3.44
N MET A 110 18.76 10.18 -3.83
CA MET A 110 17.78 10.88 -3.01
C MET A 110 17.52 10.15 -1.68
N PHE A 111 17.46 8.81 -1.72
CA PHE A 111 17.26 7.98 -0.54
C PHE A 111 18.45 8.06 0.44
N GLN A 112 19.68 8.02 -0.06
CA GLN A 112 20.88 8.22 0.74
C GLN A 112 20.84 9.58 1.46
N ALA A 113 20.59 10.66 0.72
CA ALA A 113 20.53 12.01 1.29
C ALA A 113 19.36 12.18 2.29
N PHE A 114 18.30 11.38 2.16
CA PHE A 114 17.20 11.32 3.11
C PHE A 114 17.63 10.64 4.41
N CYS A 115 18.30 9.49 4.32
CA CYS A 115 18.83 8.76 5.49
C CYS A 115 19.88 9.58 6.25
N GLU A 116 20.78 10.26 5.55
CA GLU A 116 21.80 11.12 6.20
C GLU A 116 21.18 12.23 7.06
N LYS A 117 19.99 12.72 6.71
CA LYS A 117 19.29 13.80 7.43
C LYS A 117 18.37 13.31 8.54
N HIS A 118 17.76 12.13 8.36
CA HIS A 118 16.73 11.59 9.25
C HIS A 118 17.22 10.41 10.10
N GLY A 119 18.45 9.94 9.91
CA GLY A 119 18.99 8.72 10.53
C GLY A 119 18.56 7.46 9.77
N ASP A 120 18.48 6.34 10.48
CA ASP A 120 18.08 5.05 9.89
C ASP A 120 16.58 5.03 9.53
N VAL A 121 16.27 4.49 8.35
CA VAL A 121 14.88 4.25 7.95
C VAL A 121 14.31 3.11 8.78
N VAL A 122 13.34 3.45 9.64
CA VAL A 122 12.67 2.48 10.50
C VAL A 122 11.70 1.64 9.68
N VAL A 123 12.11 0.42 9.35
CA VAL A 123 11.22 -0.55 8.71
C VAL A 123 10.48 -1.31 9.81
N GLN A 124 9.15 -1.31 9.78
CA GLN A 124 8.39 -2.22 10.62
C GLN A 124 8.82 -3.65 10.28
N LYS A 125 9.44 -4.35 11.24
CA LYS A 125 9.64 -5.79 11.12
C LYS A 125 8.24 -6.38 10.93
N LYS A 126 7.94 -6.87 9.72
CA LYS A 126 6.84 -7.83 9.53
C LYS A 126 7.12 -8.94 10.54
N SER A 127 6.41 -8.93 11.66
CA SER A 127 6.51 -10.01 12.62
C SER A 127 6.12 -11.23 11.81
N LYS A 128 7.08 -12.14 11.59
CA LYS A 128 6.72 -13.45 11.04
C LYS A 128 5.72 -13.97 12.05
N ALA A 129 4.45 -14.09 11.65
CA ALA A 129 3.44 -14.73 12.46
C ALA A 129 4.09 -15.98 13.00
N ARG A 130 4.35 -15.99 14.32
CA ARG A 130 5.08 -17.08 14.97
C ARG A 130 4.36 -18.33 14.50
N ARG A 131 5.07 -19.21 13.78
CA ARG A 131 4.53 -20.47 13.29
C ARG A 131 3.96 -21.20 14.52
N LYS A 132 2.68 -21.01 14.83
CA LYS A 132 1.89 -22.00 15.54
C LYS A 132 1.86 -23.14 14.54
N THR A 133 2.57 -24.22 14.86
CA THR A 133 2.58 -25.47 14.11
C THR A 133 1.12 -25.88 13.90
N LYS A 134 0.56 -25.57 12.73
CA LYS A 134 -0.86 -25.80 12.42
C LYS A 134 -1.03 -27.26 12.02
N LYS A 135 -1.85 -28.00 12.77
CA LYS A 135 -2.55 -29.17 12.25
C LYS A 135 -3.44 -28.67 11.09
N LYS A 136 -3.30 -29.30 9.92
CA LYS A 136 -4.05 -29.18 8.63
C LYS A 136 -5.57 -28.96 8.85
N LYS A 137 -6.37 -28.24 8.04
CA LYS A 137 -6.52 -28.04 6.56
C LYS A 137 -7.41 -26.77 6.33
N ALA A 138 -7.12 -25.86 5.37
CA ALA A 138 -7.78 -25.62 4.05
C ALA A 138 -9.33 -25.47 4.11
N SER A 139 -10.02 -24.48 3.53
CA SER A 139 -9.83 -23.55 2.38
C SER A 139 -10.92 -22.43 2.42
N ALA A 140 -10.63 -21.14 2.20
CA ALA A 140 -10.90 -20.31 0.99
C ALA A 140 -12.41 -19.96 0.77
N VAL A 141 -12.90 -18.72 0.53
CA VAL A 141 -12.56 -17.67 -0.47
C VAL A 141 -13.35 -16.34 -0.17
N GLU A 142 -12.70 -15.18 -0.42
CA GLU A 142 -13.12 -13.79 -0.87
C GLU A 142 -14.44 -13.12 -0.37
N THR A 143 -14.56 -11.81 -0.13
CA THR A 143 -14.20 -10.65 -1.01
C THR A 143 -14.37 -9.28 -0.29
N ALA A 144 -13.58 -8.27 -0.71
CA ALA A 144 -13.81 -6.80 -0.66
C ALA A 144 -13.85 -6.11 0.73
N VAL A 145 -13.36 -4.89 1.00
CA VAL A 145 -13.08 -3.68 0.22
C VAL A 145 -11.89 -2.95 0.86
N ALA A 146 -11.20 -2.13 0.06
CA ALA A 146 -10.14 -1.20 0.45
C ALA A 146 -10.43 -0.42 1.74
N ASP A 147 -9.43 -0.32 2.63
CA ASP A 147 -9.23 0.90 3.38
C ASP A 147 -7.74 1.09 3.74
N VAL A 148 -7.29 2.33 3.57
CA VAL A 148 -5.96 2.80 3.92
C VAL A 148 -5.87 2.84 5.44
N PRO A 149 -4.82 2.32 6.11
CA PRO A 149 -4.66 2.59 7.53
C PRO A 149 -4.18 4.03 7.70
N THR A 150 -5.12 4.97 7.70
CA THR A 150 -5.00 6.10 8.63
C THR A 150 -4.98 5.45 10.00
N GLU A 151 -3.95 5.68 10.81
CA GLU A 151 -3.93 5.24 12.20
C GLU A 151 -5.15 5.86 12.91
N MET A 152 -6.30 5.18 12.84
CA MET A 152 -7.45 5.49 13.66
C MET A 152 -6.97 5.24 15.08
N ASN A 153 -6.95 6.30 15.87
CA ASN A 153 -6.50 6.24 17.25
C ASN A 153 -7.51 5.38 18.02
N LEU A 154 -7.23 4.07 18.10
CA LEU A 154 -8.13 3.07 18.68
C LEU A 154 -8.49 3.41 20.13
N ASP A 155 -7.57 4.07 20.84
CA ASP A 155 -7.79 4.56 22.20
C ASP A 155 -8.86 5.66 22.22
N ALA A 156 -8.83 6.60 21.26
CA ALA A 156 -9.85 7.65 21.17
C ALA A 156 -11.24 7.11 20.79
N LEU A 157 -11.30 6.09 19.92
CA LEU A 157 -12.56 5.40 19.60
C LEU A 157 -13.10 4.63 20.81
N TRP A 158 -12.20 4.04 21.60
CA TRP A 158 -12.58 3.33 22.82
C TRP A 158 -13.10 4.29 23.89
N ASP A 159 -12.47 5.46 24.06
CA ASP A 159 -12.92 6.51 24.98
C ASP A 159 -14.33 7.01 24.64
N GLU A 160 -14.70 7.03 23.36
CA GLU A 160 -16.06 7.39 22.91
C GLU A 160 -17.06 6.24 23.09
N ALA A 161 -16.67 4.99 22.80
CA ALA A 161 -17.55 3.83 22.84
C ALA A 161 -17.80 3.29 24.27
N ALA A 162 -16.81 3.38 25.16
CA ALA A 162 -16.88 2.89 26.54
C ALA A 162 -18.05 3.47 27.37
N PRO A 163 -18.33 4.79 27.37
CA PRO A 163 -19.47 5.32 28.13
C PRO A 163 -20.82 4.88 27.55
N GLN A 164 -20.93 4.70 26.24
CA GLN A 164 -22.15 4.21 25.59
C GLN A 164 -22.42 2.75 25.99
N LEU A 165 -21.40 1.91 25.98
CA LEU A 165 -21.49 0.52 26.44
C LEU A 165 -21.88 0.43 27.92
N SER A 166 -21.29 1.28 28.76
CA SER A 166 -21.61 1.35 30.20
C SER A 166 -23.08 1.73 30.44
N ALA A 167 -23.61 2.71 29.69
CA ALA A 167 -25.00 3.14 29.80
C ALA A 167 -26.01 2.04 29.40
N VAL A 168 -25.67 1.22 28.40
CA VAL A 168 -26.48 0.07 27.97
C VAL A 168 -26.45 -1.04 29.00
N LEU A 169 -25.27 -1.37 29.55
CA LEU A 169 -25.12 -2.43 30.55
C LEU A 169 -25.81 -2.10 31.89
N GLN A 170 -25.88 -0.82 32.26
CA GLN A 170 -26.56 -0.37 33.48
C GLN A 170 -28.09 -0.33 33.37
N ASN A 171 -28.66 -0.35 32.15
CA ASN A 171 -30.11 -0.33 31.91
C ASN A 171 -30.54 -1.58 31.09
N PRO A 172 -30.74 -2.74 31.74
CA PRO A 172 -31.03 -4.01 31.06
C PRO A 172 -32.32 -4.01 30.24
N SER A 173 -33.21 -3.03 30.44
CA SER A 173 -34.48 -2.90 29.73
C SER A 173 -34.36 -2.47 28.27
N HIS A 174 -33.16 -2.14 27.78
CA HIS A 174 -32.90 -1.74 26.39
C HIS A 174 -32.06 -2.77 25.60
N ILE A 175 -31.78 -3.93 26.19
CA ILE A 175 -31.17 -5.05 25.47
C ILE A 175 -32.29 -5.76 24.71
N THR A 176 -32.28 -5.66 23.39
CA THR A 176 -33.22 -6.38 22.54
C THR A 176 -32.99 -7.88 22.71
N THR A 177 -33.90 -8.56 23.41
CA THR A 177 -33.88 -10.03 23.60
C THR A 177 -34.17 -10.80 22.30
N ASP A 178 -34.50 -10.09 21.22
CA ASP A 178 -34.89 -10.63 19.92
C ASP A 178 -33.68 -10.99 19.03
N VAL A 179 -32.47 -10.61 19.44
CA VAL A 179 -31.24 -10.93 18.70
C VAL A 179 -30.42 -11.92 19.50
N VAL A 180 -30.32 -13.15 19.01
CA VAL A 180 -29.35 -14.12 19.53
C VAL A 180 -27.96 -13.66 19.07
N PRO A 181 -26.99 -13.40 19.95
CA PRO A 181 -25.65 -13.06 19.52
C PRO A 181 -24.95 -14.28 18.91
N PHE A 182 -24.08 -14.07 17.94
CA PHE A 182 -23.15 -15.11 17.47
C PHE A 182 -22.26 -15.56 18.65
N ASP A 183 -22.30 -16.86 18.96
CA ASP A 183 -21.53 -17.44 20.06
C ASP A 183 -20.34 -18.24 19.52
N ALA A 184 -19.16 -17.62 19.55
CA ALA A 184 -17.92 -18.24 19.06
C ALA A 184 -17.45 -19.42 19.94
N ALA A 185 -18.03 -19.62 21.13
CA ALA A 185 -17.70 -20.74 22.03
C ALA A 185 -18.71 -21.89 21.94
N SER A 186 -19.75 -21.77 21.11
CA SER A 186 -20.74 -22.83 20.91
C SER A 186 -20.21 -23.93 20.00
N ASP A 187 -20.66 -25.16 20.27
CA ASP A 187 -20.28 -26.37 19.50
C ASP A 187 -20.96 -26.44 18.11
N LEU A 188 -21.85 -25.50 17.80
CA LEU A 188 -22.53 -25.40 16.51
C LEU A 188 -21.62 -24.75 15.46
N SER A 189 -21.73 -25.20 14.20
CA SER A 189 -21.00 -24.57 13.09
C SER A 189 -21.57 -23.18 12.77
N ASP A 190 -20.74 -22.30 12.18
CA ASP A 190 -21.12 -20.92 11.83
C ASP A 190 -22.42 -20.85 10.99
N GLU A 191 -22.63 -21.83 10.10
CA GLU A 191 -23.80 -21.90 9.23
C GLU A 191 -25.07 -22.33 10.00
N GLU A 192 -24.94 -23.18 11.01
CA GLU A 192 -26.06 -23.57 11.88
C GLU A 192 -26.48 -22.43 12.81
N GLN A 193 -25.51 -21.66 13.30
CA GLN A 193 -25.78 -20.47 14.09
C GLN A 193 -26.50 -19.38 13.27
N LYS A 194 -26.06 -19.13 12.03
CA LYS A 194 -26.76 -18.21 11.11
C LYS A 194 -28.19 -18.64 10.80
N LEU A 195 -28.42 -19.95 10.65
CA LEU A 195 -29.75 -20.48 10.35
C LEU A 195 -30.69 -20.46 11.57
N ALA A 196 -30.13 -20.51 12.78
CA ALA A 196 -30.88 -20.25 14.02
C ALA A 196 -31.27 -18.77 14.16
N LEU A 197 -30.39 -17.85 13.70
CA LEU A 197 -30.67 -16.41 13.67
C LEU A 197 -31.78 -16.04 12.69
N SER A 198 -31.93 -16.77 11.58
CA SER A 198 -32.99 -16.53 10.59
C SER A 198 -34.34 -17.14 10.95
N LYS A 199 -34.48 -17.77 12.13
CA LYS A 199 -35.70 -18.45 12.60
C LYS A 199 -36.40 -17.75 13.77
N LEU A 200 -35.88 -16.60 14.21
CA LEU A 200 -36.62 -15.61 14.98
C LEU A 200 -37.26 -14.60 14.01
#